data_AF-A0A180FXE4-F1
#
_entry.id   AF-A0A180FXE4-F1
#
_cell.length_a   1.000
_cell.length_b   1.000
_cell.length_c   1.000
_cell.angle_alpha   90.00
_cell.angle_beta   90.00
_cell.angle_gamma   90.00
#
_symmetry.space_group_name_H-M   'P 1'
#
loop_
_entity.id
_entity.type
_entity.pdbx_description
1 polymer ?
#
loop_
_entity_poly.entity_id
_entity_poly.type
_entity_poly.pdbx_seq_one_letter_code
_entity_poly.pdbx_strand_id
1 'polypeptide(L)'
;MGKEKKNKTENISENNGEIKKNNHLDREEYIELLSSIARGEVITYEDYGEVQIPTCADRIKAAGEIARIQHWDHYSYIREK
;
A
#
# COMPACT_ATOMS: atom_id res chain seq x y z
N MET A 1 -3.83 22.72 31.36
CA MET A 1 -4.27 21.41 31.88
C MET A 1 -4.44 20.47 30.70
N GLY A 2 -3.39 19.69 30.39
CA GLY A 2 -3.40 18.73 29.30
C GLY A 2 -4.37 17.59 29.60
N LYS A 3 -5.12 17.16 28.58
CA LYS A 3 -5.82 15.89 28.62
C LYS A 3 -5.14 14.99 27.60
N GLU A 4 -4.22 14.17 28.09
CA GLU A 4 -3.77 12.95 27.43
C GLU A 4 -5.01 12.13 27.07
N LYS A 5 -5.24 11.93 25.76
CA LYS A 5 -6.23 10.96 25.29
C LYS A 5 -5.50 9.69 24.91
N LYS A 6 -5.41 8.83 25.92
CA LYS A 6 -5.34 7.36 25.92
C LYS A 6 -5.10 6.73 24.53
N ASN A 7 -3.91 6.16 24.39
CA ASN A 7 -3.57 5.14 23.39
C ASN A 7 -4.69 4.10 23.34
N LYS A 8 -5.39 4.02 22.20
CA LYS A 8 -6.26 2.89 21.92
C LYS A 8 -5.44 1.88 21.14
N THR A 9 -4.83 0.97 21.87
CA THR A 9 -4.23 -0.25 21.32
C THR A 9 -5.36 -1.11 20.79
N GLU A 10 -5.50 -1.23 19.47
CA GLU A 10 -6.35 -2.23 18.84
C GLU A 10 -5.49 -3.02 17.86
N ASN A 11 -4.79 -4.01 18.41
CA ASN A 11 -4.29 -5.14 17.65
C ASN A 11 -5.49 -5.97 17.21
N ILE A 12 -5.76 -6.00 15.91
CA ILE A 12 -6.55 -7.06 15.29
C ILE A 12 -5.82 -7.47 14.02
N SER A 13 -5.04 -8.55 14.15
CA SER A 13 -4.59 -9.34 13.02
C SER A 13 -5.74 -10.23 12.57
N GLU A 14 -6.02 -10.28 11.28
CA GLU A 14 -6.41 -11.53 10.64
C GLU A 14 -6.05 -11.51 9.16
N ASN A 15 -5.35 -12.56 8.79
CA ASN A 15 -4.55 -12.74 7.59
C ASN A 15 -5.39 -13.57 6.61
N ASN A 16 -6.05 -12.93 5.64
CA ASN A 16 -6.90 -13.61 4.62
C ASN A 16 -6.97 -12.80 3.30
N GLY A 17 -5.85 -12.26 2.81
CA GLY A 17 -5.81 -11.63 1.47
C GLY A 17 -6.65 -10.35 1.29
N GLU A 18 -7.33 -9.88 2.33
CA GLU A 18 -8.09 -8.63 2.34
C GLU A 18 -7.20 -7.47 2.81
N ILE A 19 -6.87 -6.56 1.89
CA ILE A 19 -6.21 -5.30 2.24
C ILE A 19 -7.28 -4.32 2.69
N LYS A 20 -7.46 -4.16 4.00
CA LYS A 20 -8.35 -3.13 4.57
C LYS A 20 -7.66 -1.78 4.59
N LYS A 21 -8.32 -0.77 4.03
CA LYS A 21 -7.83 0.59 3.72
C LYS A 21 -7.64 1.50 4.95
N ASN A 22 -7.20 0.98 6.10
CA ASN A 22 -7.17 1.73 7.36
C ASN A 22 -5.79 1.93 8.01
N ASN A 23 -4.70 1.51 7.39
CA ASN A 23 -3.36 1.85 7.87
C ASN A 23 -2.66 2.79 6.89
N HIS A 24 -2.09 3.87 7.41
CA HIS A 24 -1.12 4.68 6.68
C HIS A 24 0.08 3.77 6.42
N LEU A 25 0.12 3.13 5.24
CA LEU A 25 1.21 2.24 4.87
C LEU A 25 2.50 3.06 4.87
N ASP A 26 3.54 2.52 5.50
CA ASP A 26 4.86 3.08 5.27
C ASP A 26 5.31 2.84 3.82
N ARG A 27 6.46 3.41 3.45
CA ARG A 27 6.94 3.35 2.08
C ARG A 27 7.21 1.92 1.63
N GLU A 28 7.78 1.08 2.48
CA GLU A 28 8.13 -0.30 2.14
C GLU A 28 6.88 -1.18 2.06
N GLU A 29 5.96 -1.02 3.01
CA GLU A 29 4.65 -1.67 3.00
C GLU A 29 3.84 -1.29 1.75
N TYR A 30 3.89 -0.02 1.34
CA TYR A 30 3.22 0.43 0.13
C TYR A 30 3.83 -0.18 -1.14
N ILE A 31 5.17 -0.27 -1.22
CA ILE A 31 5.85 -0.91 -2.35
C ILE A 31 5.53 -2.41 -2.41
N GLU A 32 5.51 -3.10 -1.27
CA GLU A 32 5.17 -4.52 -1.21
C GLU A 32 3.72 -4.75 -1.67
N LEU A 33 2.78 -3.92 -1.20
CA LEU A 33 1.39 -3.95 -1.65
C LEU A 33 1.27 -3.79 -3.18
N LEU A 34 1.92 -2.76 -3.74
CA LEU A 34 1.93 -2.55 -5.19
C LEU A 34 2.55 -3.74 -5.92
N SER A 35 3.59 -4.35 -5.35
CA SER A 35 4.29 -5.50 -5.93
C SER A 35 3.39 -6.75 -5.95
N SER A 36 2.61 -7.00 -4.89
CA SER A 36 1.64 -8.09 -4.87
C SER A 36 0.48 -7.86 -5.84
N ILE A 37 0.01 -6.61 -6.00
CA ILE A 37 -1.00 -6.28 -7.03
C ILE A 37 -0.42 -6.52 -8.44
N ALA A 38 0.78 -6.02 -8.71
CA ALA A 38 1.43 -6.15 -10.02
C ALA A 38 1.68 -7.63 -10.40
N ARG A 39 2.08 -8.47 -9.44
CA ARG A 39 2.25 -9.92 -9.61
C ARG A 39 0.92 -10.68 -9.78
N GLY A 40 -0.21 -10.04 -9.45
CA GLY A 40 -1.52 -10.68 -9.48
C GLY A 40 -1.77 -11.63 -8.31
N GLU A 41 -1.08 -11.43 -7.19
CA GLU A 41 -1.24 -12.20 -5.95
C GLU A 41 -2.49 -11.74 -5.17
N VAL A 42 -2.93 -10.50 -5.40
CA VAL A 42 -4.17 -9.96 -4.84
C VAL A 42 -5.35 -10.50 -5.63
N ILE A 43 -6.20 -11.29 -4.97
CA ILE A 43 -7.39 -11.91 -5.57
C ILE A 43 -8.58 -10.95 -5.49
N THR A 44 -8.76 -10.29 -4.35
CA THR A 44 -9.79 -9.29 -4.10
C THR A 44 -9.29 -8.20 -3.16
N TYR A 45 -9.91 -7.02 -3.21
CA TYR A 45 -9.70 -5.95 -2.24
C TYR A 45 -11.01 -5.24 -1.95
N GLU A 46 -11.12 -4.60 -0.78
CA GLU A 46 -12.29 -3.82 -0.42
C GLU A 46 -12.08 -2.36 -0.78
N ASP A 47 -13.02 -1.76 -1.51
CA ASP A 47 -13.04 -0.34 -1.83
C ASP A 47 -14.45 0.21 -1.66
N TYR A 48 -14.60 1.25 -0.85
CA TYR A 48 -15.89 1.84 -0.46
C TYR A 48 -16.94 0.83 0.08
N GLY A 49 -16.49 -0.24 0.73
CA GLY A 49 -17.38 -1.28 1.27
C GLY A 49 -17.79 -2.34 0.24
N GLU A 50 -17.23 -2.30 -0.97
CA GLU A 50 -17.46 -3.29 -2.01
C GLU A 50 -16.20 -4.12 -2.27
N VAL A 51 -16.37 -5.43 -2.43
CA VAL A 51 -15.29 -6.34 -2.80
C VAL A 51 -15.05 -6.21 -4.31
N GLN A 52 -13.87 -5.76 -4.68
CA GLN A 52 -13.40 -5.65 -6.06
C GLN A 52 -12.35 -6.71 -6.39
N ILE A 53 -12.29 -7.10 -7.66
CA ILE A 53 -11.26 -7.99 -8.20
C ILE A 53 -10.27 -7.11 -8.98
N PRO A 54 -8.95 -7.16 -8.68
CA PRO A 54 -7.96 -6.40 -9.44
C PRO A 54 -8.00 -6.70 -10.93
N THR A 55 -8.21 -5.65 -11.72
CA THR A 55 -8.20 -5.72 -13.17
C THR A 55 -6.78 -5.72 -13.72
N CYS A 56 -6.61 -6.05 -15.01
CA CYS A 56 -5.32 -5.88 -15.68
C CYS A 56 -4.82 -4.42 -15.62
N ALA A 57 -5.74 -3.44 -15.67
CA ALA A 57 -5.39 -2.03 -15.55
C ALA A 57 -4.79 -1.70 -14.18
N ASP A 58 -5.32 -2.29 -13.10
CA ASP A 58 -4.79 -2.11 -11.75
C ASP A 58 -3.37 -2.66 -11.62
N ARG A 59 -3.11 -3.83 -12.21
CA ARG A 59 -1.76 -4.44 -12.22
C ARG A 59 -0.75 -3.59 -12.97
N ILE A 60 -1.14 -3.07 -14.14
CA ILE A 60 -0.30 -2.18 -14.95
C ILE A 60 -0.03 -0.88 -14.17
N LYS A 61 -1.06 -0.31 -13.55
CA LYS A 61 -0.93 0.90 -12.74
C LYS A 61 0.03 0.67 -11.57
N ALA A 62 -0.09 -0.45 -10.86
CA ALA A 62 0.79 -0.78 -9.75
C ALA A 62 2.26 -0.90 -10.18
N ALA A 63 2.52 -1.59 -11.29
CA ALA A 63 3.87 -1.66 -11.87
C ALA A 63 4.42 -0.28 -12.27
N GLY A 64 3.58 0.57 -12.88
CA GLY A 64 3.93 1.94 -13.24
C GLY A 64 4.28 2.81 -12.03
N GLU A 65 3.54 2.69 -10.93
CA GLU A 65 3.83 3.41 -9.69
C GLU A 65 5.16 2.97 -9.06
N ILE A 66 5.48 1.67 -9.06
CA ILE A 66 6.80 1.17 -8.60
C ILE A 66 7.92 1.78 -9.43
N ALA A 67 7.80 1.78 -10.77
CA ALA A 67 8.79 2.35 -11.65
C ALA A 67 9.00 3.86 -11.40
N ARG A 68 7.90 4.60 -11.17
CA ARG A 68 7.95 6.02 -10.82
C ARG A 68 8.68 6.27 -9.51
N ILE A 69 8.43 5.46 -8.49
CA ILE A 69 9.10 5.54 -7.18
C ILE A 69 10.62 5.34 -7.36
N GLN A 70 11.02 4.28 -8.05
CA GLN A 70 12.44 3.97 -8.31
C GLN A 70 13.13 5.07 -9.12
N HIS A 71 12.45 5.64 -10.11
CA HIS A 71 12.97 6.76 -10.90
C HIS A 71 13.27 7.98 -10.00
N TRP A 72 12.36 8.31 -9.08
CA TRP A 72 12.58 9.43 -8.16
C TRP A 72 13.70 9.18 -7.16
N ASP A 73 13.83 7.95 -6.64
CA ASP A 73 14.96 7.59 -5.78
C ASP A 73 16.29 7.77 -6.51
N HIS A 74 16.36 7.27 -7.75
CA HIS A 74 17.55 7.38 -8.58
C HIS A 74 17.90 8.84 -8.90
N TYR A 75 16.89 9.63 -9.27
CA TYR A 75 17.07 11.06 -9.55
C TYR A 75 17.57 11.83 -8.32
N SER A 76 17.00 11.55 -7.14
CA SER A 76 17.40 12.20 -5.88
C SER A 76 18.83 11.84 -5.51
N TYR A 77 19.19 10.56 -5.63
CA TYR A 77 20.55 10.08 -5.40
C TYR A 77 21.60 10.75 -6.30
N ILE A 78 21.28 10.96 -7.59
CA ILE A 78 22.18 11.67 -8.52
C ILE A 78 22.35 13.12 -8.11
N ARG A 79 21.28 13.79 -7.66
CA ARG A 79 21.30 15.22 -7.34
C ARG A 79 22.04 15.54 -6.03
N GLU A 80 22.09 14.60 -5.09
CA GLU A 80 22.78 14.74 -3.82
C GLU A 80 24.28 14.41 -3.89
N LYS A 81 24.77 13.98 -5.07
CA LYS A 81 26.19 13.79 -5.37
C LYS A 81 26.79 14.97 -6.12
#